data_AF-A0A821N022-F1
#
_entry.id   AF-A0A821N022-F1
#
_cell.length_a   1.000
_cell.length_b   1.000
_cell.length_c   1.000
_cell.angle_alpha   90.00
_cell.angle_beta   90.00
_cell.angle_gamma   90.00
#
_symmetry.space_group_name_H-M   'P 1'
#
loop_
_entity.id
_entity.type
_entity.pdbx_description
1 polymer ?
#
loop_
_entity_poly.entity_id
_entity_poly.type
_entity_poly.pdbx_seq_one_letter_code
_entity_poly.pdbx_strand_id
1 'polypeptide(L)'
;MYNTSYQKSDFAATEINGNTRNHSINFPNVRTHVLQGEAHDEKSFYSMNGLSGHAGLFSNLNDMMILTQIMLNKGQYGNLTFWSQKVQDLFLTPYPYDVTFGLGWRLNRNKSLPWFGLYTSDQAFGHEGWTGTCTVIDPKYSIAIILLTNKRHSLYINGTFD
;
A
#
# COMPACT_ATOMS: atom_id res chain seq x y z
N MET A 1 -3.31 15.38 -8.63
CA MET A 1 -2.75 16.74 -8.71
C MET A 1 -1.26 16.61 -9.00
N TYR A 2 -0.78 17.13 -10.13
CA TYR A 2 0.64 17.38 -10.32
C TYR A 2 1.00 18.57 -9.45
N ASN A 3 1.54 18.32 -8.26
CA ASN A 3 2.25 19.37 -7.56
C ASN A 3 3.65 19.41 -8.20
N THR A 4 3.96 20.49 -8.90
CA THR A 4 5.25 20.76 -9.54
C THR A 4 6.39 20.97 -8.53
N SER A 5 6.18 20.65 -7.25
CA SER A 5 7.15 20.87 -6.17
C SER A 5 7.99 19.64 -5.82
N TYR A 6 7.56 18.42 -6.17
CA TYR A 6 8.28 17.22 -5.75
C TYR A 6 9.31 16.77 -6.80
N GLN A 7 10.54 16.56 -6.33
CA GLN A 7 11.67 16.04 -7.08
C GLN A 7 11.83 14.54 -6.84
N LYS A 8 12.54 13.84 -7.73
CA LYS A 8 12.85 12.41 -7.59
C LYS A 8 13.46 12.08 -6.23
N SER A 9 14.31 12.97 -5.69
CA SER A 9 14.96 12.84 -4.39
C SER A 9 14.02 12.85 -3.19
N ASP A 10 12.78 13.33 -3.36
CA ASP A 10 11.79 13.38 -2.28
C ASP A 10 11.12 12.02 -2.04
N PHE A 11 11.35 11.06 -2.94
CA PHE A 11 10.80 9.71 -2.87
C PHE A 11 11.89 8.70 -2.55
N ALA A 12 11.55 7.69 -1.75
CA ALA A 12 12.40 6.51 -1.63
C ALA A 12 12.49 5.77 -2.97
N ALA A 13 13.67 5.26 -3.32
CA ALA A 13 13.82 4.36 -4.45
C ALA A 13 13.14 3.02 -4.14
N THR A 14 12.44 2.45 -5.12
CA THR A 14 11.49 1.35 -4.89
C THR A 14 11.86 0.05 -5.59
N GLU A 15 12.66 0.09 -6.66
CA GLU A 15 13.07 -1.10 -7.40
C GLU A 15 14.41 -0.87 -8.10
N ILE A 16 15.26 -1.89 -8.17
CA ILE A 16 16.67 -1.73 -8.61
C ILE A 16 16.78 -1.79 -10.13
N ASN A 17 16.03 -2.70 -10.77
CA ASN A 17 16.15 -3.02 -12.19
C ASN A 17 14.87 -2.71 -12.96
N GLY A 18 14.25 -1.56 -12.66
CA GLY A 18 13.02 -1.16 -13.30
C GLY A 18 11.90 -2.17 -13.09
N ASN A 19 11.10 -2.45 -14.11
CA ASN A 19 10.05 -3.46 -14.06
C ASN A 19 10.47 -4.80 -14.71
N THR A 20 11.78 -5.03 -14.88
CA THR A 20 12.29 -6.27 -15.51
C THR A 20 12.18 -7.51 -14.63
N ARG A 21 11.88 -7.35 -13.33
CA ARG A 21 11.91 -8.43 -12.33
C ARG A 21 13.23 -9.22 -12.38
N ASN A 22 14.34 -8.54 -12.13
CA ASN A 22 15.69 -9.10 -12.26
C ASN A 22 15.93 -9.71 -13.65
N HIS A 23 15.62 -8.95 -14.70
CA HIS A 23 15.84 -9.35 -16.10
C HIS A 23 15.03 -10.56 -16.58
N SER A 24 14.06 -11.06 -15.80
CA SER A 24 13.17 -12.15 -16.23
C SER A 24 12.07 -11.70 -17.21
N ILE A 25 11.75 -10.41 -17.23
CA ILE A 25 10.77 -9.79 -18.13
C ILE A 25 11.49 -8.86 -19.11
N ASN A 26 11.17 -9.00 -20.40
CA ASN A 26 11.67 -8.14 -21.47
C ASN A 26 10.57 -7.85 -22.50
N PHE A 27 10.37 -6.57 -22.81
CA PHE A 27 9.48 -6.09 -23.85
C PHE A 27 9.88 -4.66 -24.29
N PRO A 28 9.42 -4.17 -25.45
CA PRO A 28 9.75 -2.82 -25.90
C PRO A 28 9.41 -1.75 -24.86
N ASN A 29 10.38 -0.90 -24.53
CA ASN A 29 10.27 0.16 -23.51
C ASN A 29 10.19 -0.32 -22.05
N VAL A 30 10.53 -1.59 -21.77
CA VAL A 30 10.73 -2.02 -20.38
C VAL A 30 11.76 -1.11 -19.71
N ARG A 31 11.44 -0.58 -18.53
CA ARG A 31 12.39 0.24 -17.76
C ARG A 31 13.39 -0.69 -17.11
N THR A 32 14.67 -0.32 -17.20
CA THR A 32 15.81 -1.08 -16.66
C THR A 32 16.58 -0.31 -15.58
N HIS A 33 16.21 0.94 -15.33
CA HIS A 33 16.87 1.81 -14.35
C HIS A 33 16.19 1.72 -12.97
N VAL A 34 16.85 2.25 -11.94
CA VAL A 34 16.29 2.36 -10.59
C VAL A 34 15.02 3.20 -10.59
N LEU A 35 13.90 2.61 -10.18
CA LEU A 35 12.63 3.32 -10.06
C LEU A 35 12.61 4.11 -8.75
N GLN A 36 12.27 5.40 -8.86
CA GLN A 36 12.12 6.30 -7.73
C GLN A 36 11.26 7.48 -8.18
N GLY A 37 10.22 7.80 -7.41
CA GLY A 37 9.22 8.81 -7.80
C GLY A 37 8.33 8.41 -8.98
N GLU A 38 8.33 7.12 -9.35
CA GLU A 38 7.56 6.59 -10.48
C GLU A 38 6.81 5.32 -10.07
N ALA A 39 5.60 5.12 -10.60
CA ALA A 39 4.86 3.90 -10.37
C ALA A 39 5.65 2.68 -10.87
N HIS A 40 5.86 1.68 -10.01
CA HIS A 40 6.43 0.40 -10.42
C HIS A 40 5.43 -0.40 -11.27
N ASP A 41 4.14 -0.39 -10.90
CA ASP A 41 3.09 -1.12 -11.60
C ASP A 41 3.04 -0.75 -13.09
N GLU A 42 3.16 -1.76 -13.94
CA GLU A 42 3.31 -1.60 -15.37
C GLU A 42 2.03 -1.04 -16.00
N LYS A 43 0.86 -1.48 -15.54
CA LYS A 43 -0.42 -0.98 -16.05
C LYS A 43 -0.59 0.49 -15.72
N SER A 44 -0.31 0.87 -14.47
CA SER A 44 -0.34 2.27 -14.05
C SER A 44 0.61 3.11 -14.87
N PHE A 45 1.87 2.68 -15.00
CA PHE A 45 2.89 3.42 -15.73
C PHE A 45 2.60 3.55 -17.23
N TYR A 46 2.45 2.44 -17.95
CA TYR A 46 2.38 2.45 -19.41
C TYR A 46 0.98 2.79 -19.96
N SER A 47 -0.08 2.46 -19.23
CA SER A 47 -1.46 2.58 -19.74
C SER A 47 -2.27 3.70 -19.08
N MET A 48 -1.85 4.18 -17.91
CA MET A 48 -2.57 5.19 -17.13
C MET A 48 -1.68 6.38 -16.75
N ASN A 49 -0.64 6.64 -17.55
CA ASN A 49 0.25 7.79 -17.38
C ASN A 49 0.88 7.89 -15.97
N GLY A 50 1.15 6.74 -15.35
CA GLY A 50 1.76 6.64 -14.03
C GLY A 50 0.82 6.86 -12.85
N LEU A 51 -0.48 7.11 -13.06
CA LEU A 51 -1.39 7.49 -11.99
C LEU A 51 -2.72 6.73 -12.08
N SER A 52 -2.93 5.81 -11.14
CA SER A 52 -4.12 4.97 -11.09
C SER A 52 -4.60 4.73 -9.65
N GLY A 53 -5.86 4.35 -9.49
CA GLY A 53 -6.47 4.08 -8.19
C GLY A 53 -5.83 2.91 -7.43
N HIS A 54 -5.19 1.97 -8.13
CA HIS A 54 -4.49 0.84 -7.50
C HIS A 54 -2.98 1.04 -7.35
N ALA A 55 -2.38 2.01 -8.06
CA ALA A 55 -0.94 2.28 -8.02
C ALA A 55 -0.57 3.64 -8.60
N GLY A 56 0.52 4.24 -8.11
CA GLY A 56 1.04 5.53 -8.60
C GLY A 56 0.71 6.74 -7.73
N LEU A 57 0.06 6.52 -6.57
CA LEU A 57 -0.05 7.53 -5.53
C LEU A 57 1.15 7.44 -4.58
N PHE A 58 1.74 8.59 -4.27
CA PHE A 58 2.84 8.73 -3.32
C PHE A 58 2.43 9.65 -2.18
N SER A 59 2.90 9.34 -0.98
CA SER A 59 2.56 10.06 0.25
C SER A 59 3.62 9.76 1.32
N ASN A 60 3.46 10.34 2.51
CA ASN A 60 4.40 10.23 3.62
C ASN A 60 3.72 9.70 4.90
N LEU A 61 4.50 9.54 5.96
CA LEU A 61 3.99 9.02 7.23
C LEU A 61 2.88 9.90 7.83
N ASN A 62 3.00 11.24 7.75
CA ASN A 62 2.02 12.15 8.35
C ASN A 62 0.63 12.00 7.70
N ASP A 63 0.59 11.93 6.37
CA ASP A 63 -0.64 11.71 5.63
C ASP A 63 -1.26 10.34 5.98
N MET A 64 -0.42 9.30 6.08
CA MET A 64 -0.86 7.96 6.47
C MET A 64 -1.37 7.91 7.91
N MET A 65 -0.78 8.67 8.84
CA MET A 65 -1.28 8.80 10.21
C MET A 65 -2.69 9.43 10.22
N ILE A 66 -2.92 10.46 9.40
CA ILE A 66 -4.26 11.06 9.26
C ILE A 66 -5.23 10.03 8.67
N LEU A 67 -4.87 9.35 7.59
CA LEU A 67 -5.72 8.36 6.94
C LEU A 67 -6.11 7.23 7.90
N THR A 68 -5.13 6.63 8.58
CA THR A 68 -5.38 5.55 9.54
C THR A 68 -6.21 6.02 10.72
N GLN A 69 -6.03 7.25 11.20
CA GLN A 69 -6.87 7.84 12.23
C GLN A 69 -8.31 8.05 11.75
N ILE A 70 -8.53 8.52 10.52
CA ILE A 70 -9.87 8.62 9.92
C ILE A 70 -10.54 7.24 9.91
N MET A 71 -9.81 6.19 9.52
CA MET A 71 -10.32 4.82 9.49
C MET A 71 -10.66 4.31 10.91
N LEU A 72 -9.81 4.54 11.91
CA LEU A 72 -10.10 4.17 13.31
C LEU A 72 -11.34 4.91 13.85
N ASN A 73 -11.50 6.17 13.46
CA ASN A 73 -12.62 7.03 13.83
C ASN A 73 -13.85 6.85 12.92
N LYS A 74 -13.86 5.81 12.08
CA LYS A 74 -15.01 5.43 11.24
C LYS A 74 -15.45 6.53 10.25
N GLY A 75 -14.48 7.22 9.65
CA GLY A 75 -14.70 8.26 8.64
C GLY A 75 -14.63 9.69 9.15
N GLN A 76 -14.20 9.90 10.40
CA GLN A 76 -14.14 11.23 11.02
C GLN A 76 -12.71 11.63 11.43
N TYR A 77 -12.39 12.92 11.35
CA TYR A 77 -11.15 13.46 11.89
C TYR A 77 -11.35 14.90 12.34
N GLY A 78 -11.19 15.15 13.64
CA GLY A 78 -11.61 16.42 14.25
C GLY A 78 -13.11 16.66 13.99
N ASN A 79 -13.44 17.83 13.41
CA ASN A 79 -14.81 18.20 13.05
C ASN A 79 -15.20 17.81 11.62
N LEU A 80 -14.32 17.14 10.87
CA LEU A 80 -14.56 16.75 9.49
C LEU A 80 -15.12 15.33 9.43
N THR A 81 -16.13 15.14 8.58
CA THR A 81 -16.66 13.82 8.21
C THR A 81 -16.38 13.58 6.74
N PHE A 82 -15.63 12.52 6.44
CA PHE A 82 -15.31 12.09 5.07
C PHE A 82 -16.33 11.09 4.55
N TRP A 83 -16.77 10.17 5.42
CA TRP A 83 -17.84 9.21 5.14
C TRP A 83 -18.54 8.82 6.44
N SER A 84 -19.72 8.20 6.32
CA SER A 84 -20.45 7.67 7.47
C SER A 84 -19.94 6.29 7.88
N GLN A 85 -20.13 5.90 9.14
CA GLN A 85 -19.79 4.55 9.60
C GLN A 85 -20.40 3.44 8.72
N LYS A 86 -21.63 3.62 8.24
CA LYS A 86 -22.29 2.65 7.34
C LYS A 86 -21.52 2.42 6.04
N VAL A 87 -20.87 3.46 5.50
CA VAL A 87 -20.02 3.33 4.30
C VAL A 87 -18.76 2.55 4.64
N GLN A 88 -18.15 2.80 5.79
CA GLN A 88 -16.97 2.04 6.21
C GLN A 88 -17.30 0.56 6.44
N ASP A 89 -18.41 0.28 7.12
CA ASP A 89 -18.87 -1.09 7.37
C ASP A 89 -19.11 -1.84 6.05
N LEU A 90 -19.62 -1.16 5.02
CA LEU A 90 -19.75 -1.72 3.67
C LEU A 90 -18.37 -2.08 3.07
N PHE A 91 -17.38 -1.20 3.19
CA PHE A 91 -16.03 -1.46 2.65
C PHE A 91 -15.31 -2.60 3.39
N LEU A 92 -15.66 -2.82 4.65
CA LEU A 92 -15.11 -3.89 5.49
C LEU A 92 -16.00 -5.15 5.53
N THR A 93 -17.02 -5.21 4.67
CA THR A 93 -17.84 -6.40 4.49
C THR A 93 -17.03 -7.47 3.75
N PRO A 94 -16.88 -8.69 4.30
CA PRO A 94 -16.11 -9.75 3.66
C PRO A 94 -16.75 -10.22 2.35
N TYR A 95 -15.93 -10.49 1.35
CA TYR A 95 -16.37 -11.12 0.11
C TYR A 95 -16.82 -12.58 0.39
N PRO A 96 -17.99 -13.03 -0.10
CA PRO A 96 -18.55 -14.33 0.29
C PRO A 96 -17.70 -15.56 -0.04
N TYR A 97 -16.90 -15.51 -1.10
CA TYR A 97 -16.06 -16.63 -1.52
C TYR A 97 -14.64 -16.59 -0.95
N ASP A 98 -14.22 -15.43 -0.46
CA ASP A 98 -12.97 -15.27 0.27
C ASP A 98 -13.09 -14.11 1.26
N VAL A 99 -13.27 -14.49 2.53
CA VAL A 99 -13.50 -13.56 3.64
C VAL A 99 -12.32 -12.63 3.92
N THR A 100 -11.18 -12.85 3.27
CA THR A 100 -10.00 -11.99 3.38
C THR A 100 -10.04 -10.77 2.47
N PHE A 101 -11.03 -10.65 1.58
CA PHE A 101 -11.24 -9.46 0.75
C PHE A 101 -12.40 -8.61 1.28
N GLY A 102 -12.18 -7.29 1.30
CA GLY A 102 -13.21 -6.26 1.35
C GLY A 102 -13.09 -5.34 0.12
N LEU A 103 -13.85 -4.23 0.11
CA LEU A 103 -13.73 -3.25 -0.97
C LEU A 103 -12.49 -2.38 -0.74
N GLY A 104 -11.42 -2.67 -1.48
CA GLY A 104 -10.14 -1.95 -1.39
C GLY A 104 -9.24 -2.35 -0.22
N TRP A 105 -9.66 -3.28 0.64
CA TRP A 105 -8.91 -3.73 1.81
C TRP A 105 -8.76 -5.25 1.85
N ARG A 106 -7.65 -5.71 2.43
CA ARG A 106 -7.54 -7.07 2.96
C ARG A 106 -8.10 -7.09 4.38
N LEU A 107 -8.79 -8.16 4.74
CA LEU A 107 -9.44 -8.34 6.04
C LEU A 107 -8.84 -9.55 6.76
N ASN A 108 -8.63 -9.44 8.07
CA ASN A 108 -8.02 -10.49 8.88
C ASN A 108 -9.04 -11.51 9.43
N ARG A 109 -10.18 -11.69 8.75
CA ARG A 109 -11.38 -12.38 9.31
C ARG A 109 -11.15 -13.82 9.75
N ASN A 110 -10.31 -14.56 9.04
CA ASN A 110 -9.97 -15.95 9.33
C ASN A 110 -8.51 -16.12 9.81
N LYS A 111 -7.79 -15.01 10.03
CA LYS A 111 -6.37 -14.97 10.42
C LYS A 111 -5.44 -15.78 9.50
N SER A 112 -5.80 -16.00 8.24
CA SER A 112 -4.98 -16.77 7.30
C SER A 112 -3.85 -15.97 6.65
N LEU A 113 -3.77 -14.67 6.94
CA LEU A 113 -2.80 -13.73 6.35
C LEU A 113 -1.72 -13.38 7.39
N PRO A 114 -0.54 -14.02 7.36
CA PRO A 114 0.46 -13.90 8.43
C PRO A 114 1.00 -12.48 8.62
N TRP A 115 1.00 -11.65 7.58
CA TRP A 115 1.52 -10.29 7.62
C TRP A 115 0.70 -9.32 8.49
N PHE A 116 -0.55 -9.66 8.82
CA PHE A 116 -1.28 -8.95 9.87
C PHE A 116 -0.61 -9.12 11.24
N GLY A 117 0.06 -10.25 11.47
CA GLY A 117 0.74 -10.56 12.73
C GLY A 117 -0.14 -11.32 13.72
N LEU A 118 0.50 -12.12 14.58
CA LEU A 118 -0.16 -13.09 15.48
C LEU A 118 -1.18 -12.47 16.44
N TYR A 119 -0.91 -11.25 16.92
CA TYR A 119 -1.69 -10.58 17.96
C TYR A 119 -2.85 -9.73 17.45
N THR A 120 -3.02 -9.63 16.13
CA THR A 120 -4.14 -8.88 15.55
C THR A 120 -5.46 -9.57 15.79
N SER A 121 -6.50 -8.76 15.93
CA SER A 121 -7.87 -9.23 15.98
C SER A 121 -8.35 -9.66 14.59
N ASP A 122 -9.44 -10.42 14.57
CA ASP A 122 -10.21 -10.73 13.37
C ASP A 122 -10.92 -9.52 12.76
N GLN A 123 -11.00 -8.40 13.50
CA GLN A 123 -11.55 -7.13 13.01
C GLN A 123 -10.52 -6.32 12.21
N ALA A 124 -9.23 -6.65 12.32
CA ALA A 124 -8.17 -5.93 11.64
C ALA A 124 -8.33 -5.98 10.12
N PHE A 125 -7.93 -4.88 9.47
CA PHE A 125 -7.90 -4.74 8.02
C PHE A 125 -6.69 -3.90 7.61
N GLY A 126 -6.28 -4.02 6.36
CA GLY A 126 -5.00 -3.48 5.94
C GLY A 126 -4.66 -3.79 4.49
N HIS A 127 -3.46 -3.42 4.09
CA HIS A 127 -2.95 -3.73 2.77
C HIS A 127 -1.42 -3.74 2.75
N GLU A 128 -0.83 -4.57 1.88
CA GLU A 128 0.60 -4.56 1.57
C GLU A 128 0.84 -3.87 0.22
N GLY A 129 1.97 -3.17 0.08
CA GLY A 129 2.41 -2.61 -1.18
C GLY A 129 3.59 -3.40 -1.73
N TRP A 130 3.66 -3.53 -3.05
CA TRP A 130 4.73 -4.26 -3.74
C TRP A 130 6.13 -3.92 -3.23
N THR A 131 6.37 -2.62 -2.99
CA THR A 131 7.66 -2.05 -2.62
C THR A 131 8.11 -2.40 -1.21
N GLY A 132 7.26 -3.05 -0.40
CA GLY A 132 7.51 -3.41 0.99
C GLY A 132 6.76 -2.56 2.01
N THR A 133 5.82 -1.71 1.58
CA THR A 133 4.96 -0.98 2.51
C THR A 133 3.89 -1.90 3.09
N CYS A 134 3.47 -1.66 4.33
CA CYS A 134 2.37 -2.38 4.94
C CYS A 134 1.59 -1.44 5.85
N THR A 135 0.27 -1.58 5.87
CA THR A 135 -0.60 -0.88 6.82
C THR A 135 -1.57 -1.87 7.40
N VAL A 136 -1.68 -1.87 8.73
CA VAL A 136 -2.63 -2.68 9.50
C VAL A 136 -3.39 -1.74 10.43
N ILE A 137 -4.71 -1.84 10.45
CA ILE A 137 -5.61 -1.04 11.28
C ILE A 137 -6.49 -2.02 12.04
N ASP A 138 -6.42 -1.98 13.37
CA ASP A 138 -7.18 -2.86 14.25
C ASP A 138 -8.11 -2.03 15.16
N PRO A 139 -9.40 -1.91 14.79
CA PRO A 139 -10.34 -1.11 15.56
C PRO A 139 -10.65 -1.72 16.94
N LYS A 140 -10.45 -3.03 17.13
CA LYS A 140 -10.67 -3.68 18.44
C LYS A 140 -9.73 -3.13 19.49
N TYR A 141 -8.48 -2.84 19.10
CA TYR A 141 -7.44 -2.31 19.99
C TYR A 141 -7.20 -0.82 19.80
N SER A 142 -7.95 -0.16 18.91
CA SER A 142 -7.77 1.25 18.55
C SER A 142 -6.32 1.57 18.14
N ILE A 143 -5.70 0.67 17.37
CA ILE A 143 -4.30 0.78 16.95
C ILE A 143 -4.20 0.72 15.43
N ALA A 144 -3.24 1.46 14.88
CA ALA A 144 -2.79 1.30 13.51
C ALA A 144 -1.27 1.15 13.47
N ILE A 145 -0.78 0.30 12.58
CA ILE A 145 0.63 0.06 12.30
C ILE A 145 0.87 0.47 10.86
N ILE A 146 1.85 1.34 10.64
CA ILE A 146 2.27 1.82 9.32
C ILE A 146 3.75 1.48 9.15
N LEU A 147 4.07 0.70 8.12
CA LEU A 147 5.43 0.40 7.70
C LEU A 147 5.65 0.99 6.31
N LEU A 148 6.48 2.02 6.22
CA LEU A 148 6.91 2.62 4.95
C LEU A 148 8.33 2.19 4.65
N THR A 149 8.48 0.97 4.14
CA THR A 149 9.78 0.44 3.69
C THR A 149 9.86 0.44 2.17
N ASN A 150 11.07 0.28 1.67
CA ASN A 150 11.38 0.09 0.27
C ASN A 150 12.15 -1.21 0.05
N LYS A 151 11.78 -2.30 0.73
CA LYS A 151 12.53 -3.57 0.73
C LYS A 151 12.81 -4.17 -0.65
N ARG A 152 12.01 -3.81 -1.67
CA ARG A 152 12.29 -4.18 -3.07
C ARG A 152 13.53 -3.50 -3.65
N HIS A 153 13.94 -2.37 -3.09
CA HIS A 153 15.20 -1.70 -3.37
C HIS A 153 16.36 -2.22 -2.49
N SER A 154 16.42 -3.54 -2.30
CA SER A 154 17.51 -4.24 -1.62
C SER A 154 18.20 -5.19 -2.60
N LEU A 155 19.53 -5.17 -2.63
CA LEU A 155 20.29 -6.16 -3.42
C LEU A 155 20.16 -7.53 -2.77
N TYR A 156 20.05 -8.57 -3.60
CA TYR A 156 20.16 -9.95 -3.16
C TYR A 156 21.57 -10.45 -3.51
N ILE A 157 22.41 -10.59 -2.49
CA ILE A 157 23.81 -10.98 -2.63
C ILE A 157 24.03 -12.24 -1.79
N ASN A 158 24.54 -13.31 -2.42
CA ASN A 158 24.96 -14.55 -1.72
C ASN A 158 23.93 -15.17 -0.76
N GLY A 159 22.64 -15.09 -1.08
CA GLY A 159 21.59 -15.68 -0.23
C GLY A 159 20.98 -14.72 0.78
N THR A 160 21.48 -13.49 0.87
CA THR A 160 21.01 -12.46 1.81
C THR A 160 20.54 -11.21 1.08
N PHE A 161 19.48 -10.59 1.59
CA PHE A 161 19.06 -9.26 1.17
C PHE A 161 19.75 -8.22 2.05
N ASP A 162 20.53 -7.33 1.43
CA ASP A 162 21.05 -6.14 2.11
C ASP A 162 19.92 -5.19 2.56
#